data_AF-A0A959S510-F1
#
_entry.id   AF-A0A959S510-F1
#
_cell.length_a   1.000
_cell.length_b   1.000
_cell.length_c   1.000
_cell.angle_alpha   90.00
_cell.angle_beta   90.00
_cell.angle_gamma   90.00
#
_symmetry.space_group_name_H-M   'P 1'
#
loop_
_entity.id
_entity.type
_entity.pdbx_description
1 polymer ?
#
loop_
_entity_poly.entity_id
_entity_poly.type
_entity_poly.pdbx_seq_one_letter_code
_entity_poly.pdbx_strand_id
1 'polypeptide(L)'
;MNFEIPIWVVIAGGIGQIFTALIYPYIRHRVFDWYNDVKQLKPLNQEIAKTYGRYIQGLNFSFGLIAILLPNDLMNQTHLATALTGLIAAYWIGKVLTQFAYYPMYQIPQQPIFKIGSYGMNFLFGFFAVVYALLFIHNVSGW
;
A
#
# COMPACT_ATOMS: atom_id res chain seq x y z
N MET A 1 27.74 -3.33 -9.11
CA MET A 1 27.36 -3.64 -7.71
C MET A 1 26.31 -4.72 -7.77
N ASN A 2 26.56 -5.90 -7.21
CA ASN A 2 25.52 -6.90 -7.01
C ASN A 2 24.62 -6.37 -5.90
N PHE A 3 23.52 -5.70 -6.27
CA PHE A 3 22.55 -5.19 -5.32
C PHE A 3 21.64 -6.36 -4.92
N GLU A 4 21.97 -7.04 -3.83
CA GLU A 4 21.16 -8.13 -3.30
C GLU A 4 20.09 -7.57 -2.36
N ILE A 5 18.81 -7.78 -2.72
CA ILE A 5 17.67 -7.40 -1.87
C ILE A 5 17.50 -8.50 -0.81
N PRO A 6 17.64 -8.19 0.49
CA PRO A 6 17.46 -9.20 1.52
C PRO A 6 16.01 -9.68 1.59
N ILE A 7 15.79 -10.99 1.74
CA ILE A 7 14.45 -11.60 1.90
C ILE A 7 13.63 -10.91 3.00
N TRP A 8 14.25 -10.56 4.12
CA TRP A 8 13.56 -9.94 5.24
C TRP A 8 12.95 -8.58 4.88
N VAL A 9 13.51 -7.85 3.90
CA VAL A 9 12.95 -6.58 3.41
C VAL A 9 11.63 -6.83 2.67
N VAL A 10 11.57 -7.89 1.87
CA VAL A 10 10.35 -8.31 1.15
C VAL A 10 9.27 -8.72 2.15
N ILE A 11 9.64 -9.52 3.15
CA ILE A 11 8.73 -9.95 4.22
C ILE A 11 8.25 -8.75 5.04
N ALA A 12 9.13 -7.81 5.40
CA ALA A 12 8.75 -6.58 6.10
C ALA A 12 7.77 -5.74 5.26
N GLY A 13 8.00 -5.65 3.94
CA GLY A 13 7.04 -5.09 2.99
C GLY A 13 5.68 -5.78 3.07
N GLY A 14 5.68 -7.12 3.05
CA GLY A 14 4.46 -7.91 3.15
C GLY A 14 3.70 -7.73 4.46
N ILE A 15 4.39 -7.76 5.60
CA ILE A 15 3.81 -7.50 6.93
C ILE A 15 3.20 -6.10 6.96
N GLY A 16 3.92 -5.10 6.44
CA GLY A 16 3.40 -3.74 6.35
C GLY A 16 2.13 -3.67 5.53
N GLN A 17 2.04 -4.34 4.37
CA GLN A 17 0.83 -4.33 3.55
C GLN A 17 -0.36 -4.96 4.29
N ILE A 18 -0.18 -6.09 4.98
CA ILE A 18 -1.21 -6.68 5.83
C ILE A 18 -1.61 -5.73 6.95
N PHE A 19 -0.64 -5.12 7.62
CA PHE A 19 -0.90 -4.13 8.66
C PHE A 19 -1.77 -2.98 8.12
N THR A 20 -1.46 -2.44 6.93
CA THR A 20 -2.31 -1.41 6.32
C THR A 20 -3.72 -1.93 6.08
N ALA A 21 -3.88 -3.13 5.52
CA ALA A 21 -5.18 -3.72 5.27
C ALA A 21 -6.02 -3.83 6.55
N LEU A 22 -5.41 -4.17 7.69
CA LEU A 22 -6.10 -4.31 8.98
C LEU A 22 -6.38 -2.98 9.67
N ILE A 23 -5.47 -2.00 9.60
CA ILE A 23 -5.61 -0.73 10.32
C ILE A 23 -6.52 0.27 9.59
N TYR A 24 -6.61 0.19 8.26
CA TYR A 24 -7.39 1.14 7.46
C TYR A 24 -8.88 1.23 7.82
N PRO A 25 -9.61 0.13 8.09
CA PRO A 25 -10.98 0.20 8.58
C PRO A 25 -11.10 0.93 9.93
N TYR A 26 -10.16 0.68 10.84
CA TYR A 26 -10.13 1.34 12.15
C TYR A 26 -9.92 2.85 12.00
N ILE A 27 -8.93 3.25 11.20
CA ILE A 27 -8.65 4.67 10.93
C ILE A 27 -9.87 5.36 10.30
N ARG A 28 -10.48 4.75 9.28
CA ARG A 28 -11.69 5.30 8.63
C ARG A 28 -12.81 5.54 9.64
N HIS A 29 -13.05 4.59 10.54
CA HIS A 29 -14.14 4.71 11.50
C HIS A 29 -13.86 5.69 12.63
N ARG A 30 -12.65 5.67 13.22
CA ARG A 30 -12.32 6.40 14.45
C ARG A 30 -11.69 7.77 14.22
N VAL A 31 -11.02 7.96 13.09
CA VAL A 31 -10.19 9.16 12.84
C VAL A 31 -10.86 10.09 11.83
N PHE A 32 -11.38 9.53 10.75
CA PHE A 32 -11.90 10.33 9.63
C PHE A 32 -13.42 10.49 9.61
N ASP A 33 -14.13 10.02 10.64
CA ASP A 33 -15.60 9.99 10.69
C ASP A 33 -16.26 9.53 9.37
N TRP A 34 -15.58 8.61 8.67
CA TRP A 34 -15.83 8.31 7.26
C TRP A 34 -17.26 7.87 6.98
N TYR A 35 -17.88 7.20 7.95
CA TYR A 35 -19.25 6.70 7.81
C TYR A 35 -20.27 7.83 7.78
N ASN A 36 -20.07 8.91 8.53
CA ASN A 36 -20.96 10.06 8.51
C ASN A 36 -20.76 10.88 7.24
N ASP A 37 -19.52 11.03 6.77
CA ASP A 37 -19.21 11.70 5.51
C ASP A 37 -19.78 10.96 4.30
N VAL A 38 -19.60 9.64 4.24
CA VAL A 38 -20.15 8.83 3.14
C VAL A 38 -21.68 8.86 3.12
N LYS A 39 -22.37 8.96 4.26
CA LYS A 39 -23.84 9.05 4.31
C LYS A 39 -24.40 10.28 3.57
N GLN A 40 -23.61 11.33 3.39
CA GLN A 40 -24.02 12.54 2.67
C GLN A 40 -24.08 12.31 1.15
N LEU A 41 -23.48 11.22 0.64
CA LEU A 41 -23.51 10.86 -0.77
C LEU A 41 -24.81 10.15 -1.15
N LYS A 42 -25.16 10.18 -2.45
CA LYS A 42 -26.25 9.35 -3.00
C LYS A 42 -26.01 7.86 -2.70
N PRO A 43 -27.06 7.04 -2.43
CA PRO A 43 -26.91 5.63 -2.05
C PRO A 43 -25.98 4.81 -2.97
N LEU A 44 -26.06 5.01 -4.29
CA LEU A 44 -25.18 4.37 -5.25
C LEU A 44 -23.70 4.72 -5.02
N ASN A 45 -23.41 6.00 -4.80
CA ASN A 45 -22.03 6.47 -4.57
C ASN A 45 -21.48 5.95 -3.24
N GLN A 46 -22.32 5.72 -2.24
CA GLN A 46 -21.91 5.09 -0.98
C GLN A 46 -21.41 3.66 -1.21
N GLU A 47 -22.17 2.87 -1.97
CA GLU A 47 -21.80 1.48 -2.25
C GLU A 47 -20.55 1.38 -3.14
N ILE A 48 -20.40 2.30 -4.11
CA ILE A 48 -19.18 2.40 -4.93
C ILE A 48 -17.96 2.70 -4.04
N ALA A 49 -18.06 3.70 -3.15
CA ALA A 49 -16.96 4.06 -2.24
C ALA A 49 -16.60 2.90 -1.30
N LYS A 50 -17.58 2.19 -0.74
CA LYS A 50 -17.36 1.01 0.10
C LYS A 50 -16.69 -0.12 -0.70
N THR A 51 -17.13 -0.36 -1.93
CA THR A 51 -16.61 -1.43 -2.79
C THR A 51 -15.14 -1.19 -3.13
N TYR A 52 -14.77 0.02 -3.59
CA TYR A 52 -13.37 0.36 -3.82
C TYR A 52 -12.53 0.22 -2.54
N GLY A 53 -13.07 0.65 -1.39
CA GLY A 53 -12.41 0.50 -0.10
C GLY A 53 -12.16 -0.96 0.30
N ARG A 54 -13.05 -1.89 -0.07
CA ARG A 54 -12.88 -3.34 0.16
C ARG A 54 -11.89 -3.96 -0.83
N TYR A 55 -11.93 -3.56 -2.10
CA TYR A 55 -10.98 -4.03 -3.11
C TYR A 55 -9.55 -3.65 -2.78
N ILE A 56 -9.32 -2.38 -2.39
CA ILE A 56 -8.01 -1.88 -1.94
C ILE A 56 -7.51 -2.70 -0.75
N GLN A 57 -8.38 -2.96 0.23
CA GLN A 57 -8.02 -3.76 1.41
C GLN A 57 -7.64 -5.20 1.03
N GLY A 58 -8.44 -5.84 0.17
CA GLY A 58 -8.19 -7.20 -0.30
C GLY A 58 -6.90 -7.31 -1.14
N LEU A 59 -6.60 -6.30 -1.96
CA LEU A 59 -5.35 -6.23 -2.71
C LEU A 59 -4.14 -6.11 -1.79
N ASN A 60 -4.14 -5.16 -0.84
CA ASN A 60 -3.03 -5.00 0.11
C ASN A 60 -2.81 -6.26 0.95
N PHE A 61 -3.89 -6.89 1.40
CA PHE A 61 -3.80 -8.14 2.13
C PHE A 61 -3.19 -9.27 1.28
N SER A 62 -3.67 -9.43 0.04
CA SER A 62 -3.18 -10.46 -0.89
C SER A 62 -1.72 -10.25 -1.28
N PHE A 63 -1.32 -9.02 -1.63
CA PHE A 63 0.07 -8.69 -1.92
C PHE A 63 0.96 -8.92 -0.70
N GLY A 64 0.46 -8.59 0.49
CA GLY A 64 1.14 -8.87 1.74
C GLY A 64 1.37 -10.35 1.97
N LEU A 65 0.34 -11.19 1.78
CA LEU A 65 0.46 -12.64 1.87
C LEU A 65 1.47 -13.21 0.87
N ILE A 66 1.42 -12.78 -0.39
CA ILE A 66 2.35 -13.24 -1.42
C ILE A 66 3.78 -12.88 -1.02
N ALA A 67 4.03 -11.65 -0.55
CA ALA A 67 5.37 -11.21 -0.16
C ALA A 67 5.93 -11.96 1.08
N ILE A 68 5.06 -12.45 1.97
CA ILE A 68 5.47 -13.23 3.14
C ILE A 68 5.69 -14.71 2.77
N LEU A 69 4.78 -15.30 1.99
CA LEU A 69 4.75 -16.73 1.71
C LEU A 69 5.66 -17.12 0.54
N LEU A 70 5.83 -16.24 -0.44
CA LEU A 70 6.52 -16.49 -1.70
C LEU A 70 7.65 -15.47 -1.99
N PRO A 71 8.49 -15.08 -1.01
CA PRO A 71 9.49 -14.03 -1.22
C PRO A 71 10.56 -14.44 -2.25
N ASN A 72 10.95 -15.72 -2.28
CA ASN A 72 11.93 -16.22 -3.25
C ASN A 72 11.36 -16.20 -4.67
N ASP A 73 10.08 -16.58 -4.84
CA ASP A 73 9.41 -16.52 -6.14
C ASP A 73 9.24 -15.09 -6.65
N LEU A 74 9.07 -14.11 -5.75
CA LEU A 74 9.05 -12.69 -6.13
C LEU A 74 10.42 -12.15 -6.60
N MET A 75 11.51 -12.87 -6.34
CA MET A 75 12.88 -12.44 -6.66
C MET A 75 13.58 -13.33 -7.70
N ASN A 76 12.87 -14.35 -8.22
CA ASN A 76 13.45 -15.36 -9.09
C ASN A 76 13.65 -14.91 -10.56
N GLN A 77 13.45 -13.62 -10.86
CA GLN A 77 13.65 -13.02 -12.18
C GLN A 77 12.79 -13.63 -13.30
N THR A 78 11.72 -14.35 -12.96
CA THR A 78 10.76 -14.84 -13.96
C THR A 78 9.88 -13.71 -14.51
N HIS A 79 9.24 -13.95 -15.66
CA HIS A 79 8.24 -13.02 -16.20
C HIS A 79 7.09 -12.76 -15.23
N LEU A 80 6.66 -13.78 -14.48
CA LEU A 80 5.60 -13.65 -13.49
C LEU A 80 6.06 -12.78 -12.30
N ALA A 81 7.27 -13.00 -11.79
CA ALA A 81 7.84 -12.17 -10.73
C ALA A 81 7.95 -10.71 -11.17
N THR A 82 8.41 -10.48 -12.40
CA THR A 82 8.50 -9.15 -13.01
C THR A 82 7.13 -8.47 -13.10
N ALA A 83 6.13 -9.15 -13.66
CA ALA A 83 4.79 -8.59 -13.82
C ALA A 83 4.13 -8.28 -12.45
N LEU A 84 4.28 -9.18 -11.47
CA LEU A 84 3.66 -9.02 -10.17
C LEU A 84 4.34 -7.93 -9.34
N THR A 85 5.67 -7.91 -9.29
CA THR A 85 6.42 -6.85 -8.58
C THR A 85 6.23 -5.50 -9.25
N GLY A 86 6.15 -5.45 -10.59
CA GLY A 86 5.80 -4.25 -11.35
C GLY A 86 4.38 -3.73 -11.05
N LEU A 87 3.40 -4.63 -10.98
CA LEU A 87 2.02 -4.28 -10.58
C LEU A 87 1.99 -3.67 -9.18
N ILE A 88 2.65 -4.30 -8.21
CA ILE A 88 2.69 -3.81 -6.82
C ILE A 88 3.43 -2.48 -6.74
N ALA A 89 4.54 -2.32 -7.48
CA ALA A 89 5.30 -1.07 -7.55
C ALA A 89 4.43 0.07 -8.11
N ALA A 90 3.78 -0.16 -9.26
CA ALA A 90 2.91 0.83 -9.90
C ALA A 90 1.75 1.23 -8.98
N TYR A 91 1.15 0.26 -8.28
CA TYR A 91 0.09 0.49 -7.30
C TYR A 91 0.54 1.43 -6.17
N TRP A 92 1.69 1.13 -5.53
CA TRP A 92 2.17 1.95 -4.40
C TRP A 92 2.74 3.30 -4.83
N ILE A 93 3.47 3.36 -5.95
CA ILE A 93 3.96 4.62 -6.52
C ILE A 93 2.77 5.52 -6.88
N GLY A 94 1.77 4.99 -7.59
CA GLY A 94 0.55 5.73 -7.92
C GLY A 94 -0.15 6.26 -6.68
N LYS A 95 -0.26 5.45 -5.62
CA LYS A 95 -0.82 5.86 -4.33
C LYS A 95 -0.01 6.94 -3.60
N VAL A 96 1.32 6.97 -3.75
CA VAL A 96 2.18 8.03 -3.20
C VAL A 96 2.03 9.31 -4.02
N LEU A 97 2.09 9.22 -5.34
CA LEU A 97 1.94 10.37 -6.24
C LEU A 97 0.57 11.05 -6.08
N THR A 98 -0.51 10.27 -6.07
CA THR A 98 -1.88 10.80 -5.87
C THR A 98 -2.05 11.48 -4.52
N GLN A 99 -1.42 10.97 -3.47
CA GLN A 99 -1.46 11.59 -2.16
C GLN A 99 -0.78 12.98 -2.16
N PHE A 100 0.38 13.11 -2.80
CA PHE A 100 1.06 14.41 -2.90
C PHE A 100 0.36 15.38 -3.84
N ALA A 101 -0.27 14.89 -4.92
CA ALA A 101 -0.92 15.73 -5.92
C ALA A 101 -2.31 16.22 -5.48
N TYR A 102 -3.10 15.37 -4.81
CA TYR A 102 -4.54 15.64 -4.62
C TYR A 102 -4.99 15.72 -3.16
N TYR A 103 -4.23 15.18 -2.19
CA TYR A 103 -4.75 15.10 -0.82
C TYR A 103 -4.31 16.33 -0.01
N PRO A 104 -5.25 17.13 0.53
CA PRO A 104 -4.93 18.26 1.38
C PRO A 104 -4.55 17.77 2.79
N MET A 105 -3.39 17.12 2.92
CA MET A 105 -2.91 16.49 4.17
C MET A 105 -2.73 17.50 5.33
N TYR A 106 -2.70 18.80 5.04
CA TYR A 106 -2.65 19.88 6.03
C TYR A 106 -3.98 20.09 6.78
N GLN A 107 -5.09 19.56 6.25
CA GLN A 107 -6.42 19.65 6.87
C GLN A 107 -6.68 18.54 7.90
N ILE A 108 -5.75 17.59 8.06
CA ILE A 108 -5.88 16.52 9.06
C ILE A 108 -5.85 17.12 10.47
N PRO A 109 -6.71 16.64 11.40
CA PRO A 109 -6.74 17.16 12.76
C PRO A 109 -5.35 17.05 13.42
N GLN A 110 -4.87 18.14 14.01
CA GLN A 110 -3.49 18.29 14.50
C GLN A 110 -3.23 17.58 15.85
N GLN A 111 -4.08 16.64 16.24
CA GLN A 111 -3.86 15.86 17.46
C GLN A 111 -2.59 15.00 17.31
N PRO A 112 -1.75 14.87 18.36
CA PRO A 112 -0.44 14.22 18.25
C PRO A 112 -0.49 12.80 17.66
N ILE A 113 -1.51 12.02 18.02
CA ILE A 113 -1.71 10.65 17.52
C ILE A 113 -1.97 10.60 16.01
N PHE A 114 -2.73 11.55 15.45
CA PHE A 114 -3.01 11.61 14.02
C PHE A 114 -1.83 12.16 13.22
N LYS A 115 -1.07 13.09 13.81
CA LYS A 115 0.17 13.58 13.21
C LYS A 115 1.22 12.48 13.10
N ILE A 116 1.46 11.72 14.17
CA ILE A 116 2.36 10.56 14.17
C ILE A 116 1.86 9.49 13.20
N GLY A 117 0.56 9.16 13.24
CA GLY A 117 -0.05 8.20 12.33
C GLY A 117 0.09 8.59 10.86
N SER A 118 -0.03 9.89 10.53
CA SER A 118 0.15 10.40 9.16
C SER A 118 1.59 10.24 8.67
N TYR A 119 2.59 10.58 9.50
CA TYR A 119 4.00 10.38 9.14
C TYR A 119 4.34 8.89 8.99
N GLY A 120 3.90 8.04 9.92
CA GLY A 120 4.08 6.58 9.83
C GLY A 120 3.41 6.01 8.58
N MET A 121 2.18 6.48 8.30
CA MET A 121 1.43 6.35 7.06
C MET A 121 2.30 6.50 5.81
N ASN A 122 2.79 7.73 5.67
CA ASN A 122 3.52 8.17 4.49
C ASN A 122 4.85 7.44 4.34
N PHE A 123 5.55 7.20 5.45
CA PHE A 123 6.76 6.40 5.46
C PHE A 123 6.48 4.99 4.95
N LEU A 124 5.44 4.34 5.44
CA LEU A 124 5.09 2.98 5.07
C LEU A 124 4.75 2.86 3.59
N PHE A 125 4.01 3.82 3.03
CA PHE A 125 3.72 3.85 1.59
C PHE A 125 4.95 4.11 0.74
N GLY A 126 5.84 5.01 1.18
CA GLY A 126 7.12 5.25 0.53
C GLY A 126 8.00 4.00 0.56
N PHE A 127 8.06 3.32 1.70
CA PHE A 127 8.77 2.06 1.88
C PHE A 127 8.27 1.00 0.88
N PHE A 128 6.95 0.80 0.76
CA PHE A 128 6.41 -0.13 -0.23
C PHE A 128 6.77 0.27 -1.67
N ALA A 129 6.60 1.54 -2.03
CA ALA A 129 6.93 2.03 -3.36
C ALA A 129 8.40 1.73 -3.70
N VAL A 130 9.32 1.98 -2.76
CA VAL A 130 10.76 1.71 -2.94
C VAL A 130 11.05 0.21 -3.02
N VAL A 131 10.57 -0.59 -2.07
CA VAL A 131 10.84 -2.04 -2.03
C VAL A 131 10.37 -2.73 -3.30
N TYR A 132 9.13 -2.49 -3.73
CA TYR A 132 8.59 -3.17 -4.90
C TYR A 132 9.15 -2.60 -6.21
N ALA A 133 9.54 -1.32 -6.28
CA ALA A 133 10.28 -0.79 -7.41
C ALA A 133 11.66 -1.44 -7.55
N LEU A 134 12.39 -1.62 -6.44
CA LEU A 134 13.67 -2.32 -6.44
C LEU A 134 13.51 -3.79 -6.85
N LEU A 135 12.49 -4.48 -6.34
CA LEU A 135 12.18 -5.86 -6.76
C LEU A 135 11.86 -5.94 -8.25
N PHE A 136 11.10 -4.99 -8.79
CA PHE A 136 10.82 -4.91 -10.22
C PHE A 136 12.11 -4.71 -11.03
N ILE A 137 12.97 -3.76 -10.64
CA ILE A 137 14.26 -3.52 -11.30
C ILE A 137 15.15 -4.76 -11.24
N HIS A 138 15.22 -5.42 -10.09
CA HIS A 138 15.96 -6.67 -9.91
C HIS A 138 15.47 -7.76 -10.85
N ASN A 139 14.16 -7.95 -10.97
CA ASN A 139 13.56 -8.94 -11.86
C ASN A 139 13.76 -8.61 -13.35
N VAL A 140 13.75 -7.32 -13.73
CA VAL A 140 14.04 -6.88 -15.11
C VAL A 140 15.53 -7.05 -15.46
N SER A 141 16.43 -6.92 -14.49
CA SER A 141 17.88 -7.07 -14.73
C SER A 141 18.36 -8.51 -14.95
N GLY A 142 17.48 -9.50 -14.76
CA GLY A 142 17.77 -10.91 -15.05
C GLY A 142 17.70 -11.29 -16.54
N TRP A 143 17.42 -10.32 -17.41
CA TRP A 143 17.26 -10.48 -18.86
C TRP A 143 18.38 -9.77 -19.62
#